data_AF-A0A1Y3NVT2-F1
#
_entry.id   AF-A0A1Y3NVT2-F1
#
_cell.length_a   1.000
_cell.length_b   1.000
_cell.length_c   1.000
_cell.angle_alpha   90.00
_cell.angle_beta   90.00
_cell.angle_gamma   90.00
#
_symmetry.space_group_name_H-M   'P 1'
#
loop_
_entity.id
_entity.type
_entity.pdbx_description
1 polymer ?
#
loop_
_entity_poly.entity_id
_entity_poly.type
_entity_poly.pdbx_seq_one_letter_code
_entity_poly.pdbx_strand_id
1 'polypeptide(L)'
;TETCCIKVKRHKTIIFIEAYVNDTILTIKNKICKALRNEKEPSDIRLQLESNRIPNEQYSSLDDDATIEELAGTGEWEAIDVPKYEPAE
;
A
#
# COMPACT_ATOMS: atom_id res chain seq x y z
N THR A 1 -11.90 -12.89 7.03
CA THR A 1 -11.48 -12.05 5.90
C THR A 1 -10.19 -11.40 6.31
N GLU A 2 -9.10 -11.72 5.63
CA GLU A 2 -7.79 -11.18 5.98
C GLU A 2 -7.70 -9.71 5.53
N THR A 3 -7.26 -8.86 6.44
CA THR A 3 -7.00 -7.44 6.18
C THR A 3 -5.50 -7.21 6.23
N CYS A 4 -5.04 -6.25 5.44
CA CYS A 4 -3.66 -5.79 5.43
C CYS A 4 -3.61 -4.27 5.53
N CYS A 5 -2.46 -3.76 5.98
CA CYS A 5 -2.18 -2.34 6.05
C CYS A 5 -1.19 -1.95 4.95
N ILE A 6 -1.61 -1.06 4.06
CA ILE A 6 -0.81 -0.61 2.92
C ILE A 6 -0.23 0.76 3.25
N LYS A 7 1.11 0.88 3.19
CA LYS A 7 1.81 2.16 3.27
C LYS A 7 1.91 2.78 1.88
N VAL A 8 1.20 3.88 1.65
CA VAL A 8 1.27 4.64 0.40
C VAL A 8 2.13 5.88 0.61
N LYS A 9 3.14 6.05 -0.25
CA LYS A 9 4.06 7.19 -0.22
C LYS A 9 3.90 8.05 -1.46
N ARG A 10 3.76 9.36 -1.28
CA ARG A 10 3.74 10.35 -2.37
C ARG A 10 4.49 11.61 -1.92
N HIS A 11 5.62 11.91 -2.56
CA HIS A 11 6.51 13.00 -2.15
C HIS A 11 6.83 12.95 -0.64
N LYS A 12 6.39 13.94 0.14
CA LYS A 12 6.55 14.04 1.60
C LYS A 12 5.33 13.55 2.38
N THR A 13 4.30 13.04 1.70
CA THR A 13 3.07 12.53 2.30
C THR A 13 3.13 11.01 2.38
N ILE A 14 2.84 10.47 3.56
CA ILE A 14 2.69 9.04 3.79
C ILE A 14 1.30 8.83 4.40
N ILE A 15 0.54 7.90 3.85
CA ILE A 15 -0.77 7.48 4.39
C ILE A 15 -0.79 5.97 4.55
N PHE A 16 -1.50 5.51 5.57
CA PHE A 16 -1.74 4.11 5.84
C PHE A 16 -3.20 3.80 5.54
N ILE A 17 -3.44 2.74 4.76
CA ILE A 17 -4.78 2.35 4.32
C ILE A 17 -5.02 0.91 4.71
N GLU A 18 -6.14 0.67 5.37
CA GLU A 18 -6.64 -0.67 5.60
C GLU A 18 -7.34 -1.20 4.33
N ALA A 19 -6.93 -2.39 3.91
CA ALA A 19 -7.43 -3.06 2.72
C ALA A 19 -7.73 -4.53 3.00
N TYR A 20 -8.74 -5.05 2.33
CA TYR A 20 -8.93 -6.50 2.26
C TYR A 20 -7.98 -7.08 1.21
N VAL A 21 -7.54 -8.32 1.40
CA VAL A 21 -6.70 -9.01 0.39
C VAL A 21 -7.38 -9.12 -0.98
N ASN A 22 -8.71 -9.17 -1.00
CA ASN A 22 -9.53 -9.21 -2.21
C ASN A 22 -9.86 -7.82 -2.77
N ASP A 23 -9.45 -6.72 -2.12
CA ASP A 23 -9.67 -5.38 -2.67
C ASP A 23 -8.85 -5.23 -3.96
N THR A 24 -9.46 -4.63 -4.98
CA THR A 24 -8.76 -4.28 -6.22
C THR A 24 -7.98 -2.98 -6.08
N ILE A 25 -6.99 -2.78 -6.94
CA ILE A 25 -6.22 -1.53 -6.99
C ILE A 25 -7.10 -0.32 -7.26
N LEU A 26 -8.14 -0.45 -8.08
CA LEU A 26 -9.16 0.60 -8.23
C LEU A 26 -9.83 0.98 -6.90
N THR A 27 -10.14 -0.02 -6.07
CA THR A 27 -10.74 0.19 -4.74
C THR A 27 -9.76 0.93 -3.82
N ILE A 28 -8.47 0.60 -3.88
CA ILE A 28 -7.42 1.30 -3.13
C ILE A 28 -7.25 2.74 -3.61
N LYS A 29 -7.23 2.98 -4.92
CA LYS A 29 -7.16 4.35 -5.48
C LYS A 29 -8.31 5.20 -4.98
N ASN A 30 -9.53 4.66 -4.93
CA ASN A 30 -10.68 5.34 -4.35
C ASN A 30 -10.49 5.68 -2.86
N LYS A 31 -9.95 4.76 -2.06
CA LYS A 31 -9.62 5.01 -0.64
C LYS A 31 -8.56 6.11 -0.51
N ILE A 32 -7.54 6.12 -1.37
CA ILE A 32 -6.50 7.15 -1.41
C ILE A 32 -7.09 8.53 -1.74
N CYS A 33 -7.94 8.63 -2.77
CA CYS A 33 -8.60 9.89 -3.15
C CYS A 33 -9.36 10.49 -1.96
N LYS A 34 -10.16 9.65 -1.28
CA LYS A 34 -10.91 10.04 -0.08
C LYS A 34 -9.99 10.48 1.08
N ALA A 35 -8.93 9.72 1.34
CA ALA A 35 -7.99 10.01 2.44
C ALA A 35 -7.20 11.31 2.21
N LEU A 36 -6.80 11.59 0.96
CA LEU A 36 -6.06 12.80 0.61
C LEU A 36 -6.94 14.05 0.49
N ARG A 37 -8.29 13.93 0.58
CA ARG A 37 -9.27 15.01 0.35
C ARG A 37 -8.97 15.81 -0.92
N ASN A 38 -8.51 15.10 -1.96
CA ASN A 38 -7.93 15.70 -3.15
C ASN A 38 -8.97 15.75 -4.28
N GLU A 39 -8.86 16.72 -5.17
CA GLU A 39 -9.75 16.87 -6.36
C GLU A 39 -9.42 15.87 -7.48
N LYS A 40 -8.54 14.89 -7.20
CA LYS A 40 -8.06 13.94 -8.20
C LYS A 40 -8.95 12.71 -8.25
N GLU A 41 -9.32 12.31 -9.45
CA GLU A 41 -10.04 11.08 -9.69
C GLU A 41 -9.10 9.87 -9.59
N PRO A 42 -9.61 8.65 -9.31
CA PRO A 42 -8.80 7.44 -9.31
C PRO A 42 -7.98 7.25 -10.60
N SER A 43 -8.51 7.69 -11.75
CA SER A 43 -7.83 7.68 -13.05
C SER A 43 -6.58 8.56 -13.12
N ASP A 44 -6.50 9.60 -12.29
CA ASP A 44 -5.34 10.50 -12.20
C ASP A 44 -4.24 9.96 -11.29
N ILE A 45 -4.48 8.81 -10.65
CA ILE A 45 -3.57 8.16 -9.71
C ILE A 45 -3.00 6.90 -10.35
N ARG A 46 -1.67 6.86 -10.42
CA ARG A 46 -0.91 5.66 -10.77
C ARG A 46 -0.27 5.10 -9.50
N LEU A 47 -0.61 3.87 -9.15
CA LEU A 47 0.08 3.15 -8.07
C LEU A 47 1.25 2.36 -8.64
N GLN A 48 2.32 2.34 -7.87
CA GLN A 48 3.58 1.71 -8.21
C GLN A 48 4.04 0.89 -7.01
N LEU A 49 4.45 -0.36 -7.27
CA LEU A 49 5.04 -1.23 -6.26
C LEU A 49 6.56 -1.20 -6.42
N GLU A 50 7.26 -0.97 -5.31
CA GLU A 50 8.71 -1.05 -5.27
C GLU A 50 9.16 -2.51 -5.34
N SER A 51 10.10 -2.81 -6.22
CA SER A 51 10.69 -4.15 -6.31
C SER A 51 11.62 -4.39 -5.13
N ASN A 52 11.37 -5.44 -4.35
CA ASN A 52 12.26 -5.87 -3.26
C ASN A 52 13.66 -6.32 -3.76
N ARG A 53 13.82 -6.56 -5.07
CA ARG A 53 15.09 -7.05 -5.63
C ARG A 53 16.13 -5.94 -5.83
N ILE A 54 15.69 -4.71 -6.09
CA ILE A 54 16.61 -3.59 -6.31
C ILE A 54 16.00 -2.34 -5.67
N PRO A 55 16.42 -1.98 -4.43
CA PRO A 55 15.90 -0.80 -3.76
C PRO A 55 16.19 0.46 -4.61
N ASN A 56 15.18 1.30 -4.79
CA ASN A 56 15.20 2.57 -5.53
C ASN A 56 15.38 2.51 -7.07
N GLU A 57 15.41 1.34 -7.72
CA GLU A 57 15.64 1.28 -9.18
C GLU A 57 14.49 0.71 -10.01
N GLN A 58 13.58 -0.07 -9.43
CA GLN A 58 12.46 -0.64 -10.19
C GLN A 58 11.12 -0.49 -9.49
N TYR A 59 10.24 0.26 -10.15
CA TYR A 59 8.83 0.38 -9.80
C TYR A 59 7.98 -0.28 -10.87
N SER A 60 7.14 -1.23 -10.48
CA SER A 60 6.16 -1.85 -11.36
C SER A 60 4.82 -1.14 -11.23
N SER A 61 4.19 -0.81 -12.35
CA SER A 61 2.85 -0.21 -12.33
C SER A 61 1.81 -1.27 -12.04
N LEU A 62 0.78 -0.89 -11.30
CA LEU A 62 -0.29 -1.77 -10.88
C LEU A 62 -1.53 -1.52 -11.75
N ASP A 63 -2.08 -2.61 -12.29
CA ASP A 63 -3.34 -2.60 -13.04
C ASP A 63 -4.54 -2.48 -12.11
N ASP A 64 -5.60 -1.83 -12.56
CA ASP A 64 -6.77 -1.50 -11.74
C ASP A 64 -7.57 -2.72 -11.29
N ASP A 65 -7.54 -3.78 -12.10
CA ASP A 65 -8.24 -5.04 -11.86
C ASP A 65 -7.44 -5.98 -10.94
N ALA A 66 -6.14 -5.72 -10.73
CA ALA A 66 -5.31 -6.52 -9.85
C ALA A 66 -5.78 -6.41 -8.40
N THR A 67 -5.76 -7.53 -7.70
CA THR A 67 -6.09 -7.63 -6.27
C THR A 67 -4.85 -7.47 -5.40
N ILE A 68 -5.03 -7.09 -4.14
CA ILE A 68 -3.91 -7.01 -3.19
C ILE A 68 -3.23 -8.37 -2.99
N GLU A 69 -4.00 -9.46 -2.98
CA GLU A 69 -3.48 -10.82 -2.86
C GLU A 69 -2.51 -11.18 -4.00
N GLU A 70 -2.86 -10.85 -5.24
CA GLU A 70 -2.01 -11.08 -6.41
C GLU A 70 -0.68 -10.31 -6.34
N LEU A 71 -0.69 -9.14 -5.71
CA LEU A 71 0.50 -8.32 -5.52
C LEU A 71 1.36 -8.77 -4.34
N ALA A 72 0.75 -9.42 -3.36
CA ALA A 72 1.44 -10.04 -2.22
C ALA A 72 2.16 -11.35 -2.60
N GLY A 73 1.97 -11.84 -3.84
CA GLY A 73 2.57 -13.08 -4.32
C GLY A 73 4.11 -13.09 -4.26
N THR A 74 4.64 -13.94 -3.36
CA THR A 74 6.03 -14.41 -3.16
C THR A 74 6.95 -13.71 -2.14
N GLY A 75 6.50 -12.66 -1.45
CA GLY A 75 7.22 -12.13 -0.29
C GLY A 75 6.78 -12.84 0.98
N GLU A 76 7.70 -13.48 1.72
CA GLU A 76 7.41 -13.84 3.11
C GLU A 76 6.99 -12.56 3.85
N TRP A 77 5.79 -12.56 4.44
CA TRP A 77 5.37 -11.48 5.33
C TRP A 77 6.25 -11.56 6.57
N GLU A 78 7.31 -10.77 6.64
CA GLU A 78 8.07 -10.64 7.88
C GLU A 78 7.16 -9.98 8.92
N ALA A 79 6.84 -10.74 9.98
CA ALA A 79 6.15 -10.21 11.12
C ALA A 79 7.00 -9.06 11.70
N ILE A 80 6.46 -7.86 11.71
CA ILE A 80 7.11 -6.72 12.37
C ILE A 80 7.05 -7.01 13.87
N ASP A 81 8.20 -7.36 14.46
CA ASP A 81 8.35 -7.43 15.91
C ASP A 81 8.26 -6.00 16.46
N VAL A 82 7.11 -5.66 17.04
CA VAL A 82 6.91 -4.39 17.73
C VAL A 82 7.37 -4.60 19.18
N PRO A 83 8.52 -4.03 19.58
CA PRO A 83 8.99 -4.19 20.95
C PRO A 83 7.95 -3.64 21.92
N LYS A 84 7.77 -4.35 23.04
CA LYS A 84 6.86 -3.91 24.11
C LYS A 84 7.30 -2.53 24.58
N TYR A 85 6.32 -1.65 24.77
CA TYR A 85 6.56 -0.31 25.30
C TYR A 85 7.19 -0.41 26.70
N GLU A 86 8.37 0.18 26.86
CA GLU A 86 9.01 0.40 28.16
C GLU A 86 8.95 1.90 28.48
N PRO A 87 8.34 2.31 29.61
CA PRO A 87 8.36 3.70 30.04
C PRO A 87 9.79 4.10 30.44
N ALA A 88 10.20 5.31 30.10
CA ALA A 88 11.48 5.85 30.56
C ALA A 88 11.42 6.10 32.08
N GLU A 89 12.42 5.61 32.81
CA GLU A 89 12.64 5.89 34.25
C GLU A 89 12.99 7.36 34.53
#